data_AF-A0A496YE89-F1
#
_entry.id   AF-A0A496YE89-F1
#
_cell.length_a   1.000
_cell.length_b   1.000
_cell.length_c   1.000
_cell.angle_alpha   90.00
_cell.angle_beta   90.00
_cell.angle_gamma   90.00
#
_symmetry.space_group_name_H-M   'P 1'
#
loop_
_entity.id
_entity.type
_entity.pdbx_description
1 polymer ?
#
loop_
_entity_poly.entity_id
_entity_poly.type
_entity_poly.pdbx_seq_one_letter_code
_entity_poly.pdbx_strand_id
1 'polypeptide(L)'
;MKTGVIVYVSGASANEAEFDVIEAAGKLQIDADRVETVVGSSTSFDVMDAWWKLTAKGMKKVVCQFAEVTDNHQLRLTGRELRLCG
;
A
#
# COMPACT_ATOMS: atom_id res chain seq x y z
N MET A 1 -0.55 -19.77 -6.22
CA MET A 1 -1.48 -18.69 -6.66
C MET A 1 -0.78 -17.38 -6.35
N LYS A 2 -0.66 -16.44 -7.30
CA LYS A 2 0.09 -15.20 -7.07
C LYS A 2 -0.74 -14.16 -6.29
N THR A 3 -0.13 -13.55 -5.29
CA THR A 3 -0.74 -12.60 -4.35
C THR A 3 -0.17 -11.20 -4.56
N GLY A 4 -1.05 -10.23 -4.76
CA GLY A 4 -0.72 -8.81 -4.73
C GLY A 4 -1.17 -8.18 -3.40
N VAL A 5 -0.37 -7.25 -2.87
CA VAL A 5 -0.75 -6.43 -1.73
C VAL A 5 -0.74 -4.96 -2.11
N ILE A 6 -1.76 -4.23 -1.67
CA ILE A 6 -1.80 -2.77 -1.73
C ILE A 6 -1.58 -2.27 -0.30
N VAL A 7 -0.57 -1.42 -0.07
CA VAL A 7 -0.38 -0.72 1.20
C VAL A 7 -1.07 0.63 1.10
N TYR A 8 -2.21 0.79 1.77
CA TYR A 8 -2.90 2.06 1.87
C TYR A 8 -2.40 2.82 3.09
N VAL A 9 -1.67 3.90 2.85
CA VAL A 9 -1.10 4.76 3.89
C VAL A 9 -2.08 5.88 4.20
N SER A 10 -2.62 5.86 5.41
CA SER A 10 -3.49 6.90 5.96
C SER A 10 -2.69 7.87 6.84
N GLY A 11 -3.13 9.13 6.89
CA GLY A 11 -2.55 10.14 7.78
C GLY A 11 -1.34 10.90 7.23
N ALA A 12 -0.78 10.49 6.08
CA ALA A 12 0.31 11.23 5.45
C ALA A 12 -0.20 12.57 4.89
N SER A 13 0.27 13.68 5.45
CA SER A 13 0.00 15.02 4.94
C SER A 13 0.86 15.34 3.71
N ALA A 14 0.41 16.20 2.81
CA ALA A 14 1.17 16.57 1.60
C ALA A 14 2.56 17.19 1.88
N ASN A 15 2.80 17.66 3.12
CA ASN A 15 4.08 18.18 3.59
C ASN A 15 5.06 17.08 4.05
N GLU A 16 4.62 15.83 4.22
CA GLU A 16 5.50 14.68 4.44
C GLU A 16 6.14 14.19 3.13
N ALA A 17 6.19 15.02 2.09
CA ALA A 17 6.91 14.77 0.84
C ALA A 17 8.43 14.58 1.03
N GLU A 18 8.97 14.82 2.24
CA GLU A 18 10.34 14.44 2.63
C GLU A 18 10.43 12.99 3.16
N PHE A 19 9.29 12.39 3.54
CA PHE A 19 9.18 10.98 3.87
C PHE A 19 8.91 10.20 2.58
N ASP A 20 9.92 9.46 2.11
CA ASP A 20 9.73 8.54 0.99
C ASP A 20 8.88 7.35 1.46
N VAL A 21 7.55 7.52 1.37
CA VAL A 21 6.55 6.51 1.72
C VAL A 21 6.78 5.21 0.94
N ILE A 22 7.36 5.29 -0.26
CA ILE A 22 7.69 4.13 -1.08
C ILE A 22 8.87 3.37 -0.46
N GLU A 23 9.93 4.07 -0.07
CA GLU A 23 11.07 3.48 0.64
C GLU A 23 10.61 2.86 1.99
N ALA A 24 9.78 3.57 2.73
CA ALA A 24 9.25 3.09 4.00
C ALA A 24 8.34 1.86 3.83
N ALA A 25 7.53 1.82 2.77
CA ALA A 25 6.70 0.66 2.46
C ALA A 25 7.55 -0.55 2.08
N GLY A 26 8.70 -0.34 1.43
CA GLY A 26 9.67 -1.39 1.14
C GLY A 26 10.31 -2.04 2.38
N LYS A 27 10.29 -1.35 3.54
CA LYS A 27 10.76 -1.89 4.83
C LYS A 27 9.70 -2.74 5.54
N LEU A 28 8.44 -2.71 5.08
CA LEU A 28 7.40 -3.58 5.61
C LEU A 28 7.66 -5.01 5.14
N GLN A 29 7.71 -5.96 6.08
CA GLN A 29 7.85 -7.39 5.78
C GLN A 29 6.51 -7.95 5.30
N ILE A 30 6.13 -7.62 4.06
CA ILE A 30 4.89 -8.08 3.43
C ILE A 30 5.17 -9.32 2.60
N ASP A 31 4.51 -10.42 2.93
CA ASP A 31 4.55 -11.65 2.15
C ASP A 31 3.59 -11.56 0.95
N ALA A 32 4.12 -11.10 -0.19
CA ALA A 32 3.39 -11.00 -1.45
C ALA A 32 4.33 -11.12 -2.66
N ASP A 33 3.80 -11.61 -3.79
CA ASP A 33 4.54 -11.61 -5.05
C ASP A 33 4.78 -10.19 -5.58
N ARG A 34 3.83 -9.27 -5.32
CA ARG A 34 3.93 -7.84 -5.69
C ARG A 34 3.25 -6.95 -4.67
N VAL A 35 3.87 -5.80 -4.41
CA VAL A 35 3.35 -4.76 -3.53
C VAL A 35 3.21 -3.46 -4.32
N GLU A 36 2.11 -2.75 -4.14
CA GLU A 36 1.92 -1.38 -4.61
C GLU A 36 1.51 -0.50 -3.40
N THR A 37 1.93 0.76 -3.38
CA THR A 37 1.67 1.68 -2.27
C THR A 37 0.75 2.79 -2.73
N VAL A 38 -0.26 3.12 -1.92
CA VAL A 38 -1.22 4.20 -2.16
C VAL A 38 -1.21 5.12 -0.96
N VAL A 39 -1.01 6.40 -1.20
CA VAL A 39 -1.07 7.43 -0.15
C VAL A 39 -2.46 8.08 -0.22
N GLY A 40 -3.20 8.07 0.88
CA GLY A 40 -4.58 8.56 0.90
C GLY A 40 -4.75 10.04 0.52
N SER A 41 -3.69 10.85 0.65
CA SER A 41 -3.66 12.25 0.23
C SER A 41 -3.22 12.47 -1.22
N SER A 42 -2.79 11.42 -1.94
CA SER A 42 -2.41 11.50 -3.34
C SER A 42 -3.64 11.55 -4.24
N THR A 43 -3.64 12.47 -5.22
CA THR A 43 -4.70 12.58 -6.23
C THR A 43 -4.36 11.89 -7.55
N SER A 44 -3.13 11.37 -7.71
CA SER A 44 -2.63 10.86 -8.99
C SER A 44 -2.59 9.34 -9.11
N PHE A 45 -2.67 8.61 -7.98
CA PHE A 45 -2.62 7.16 -7.95
C PHE A 45 -3.38 6.63 -6.73
N ASP A 46 -4.46 5.91 -6.98
CA ASP A 46 -5.37 5.42 -5.95
C ASP A 46 -5.41 3.88 -5.83
N VAL A 47 -6.30 3.37 -4.97
CA VAL A 47 -6.48 1.92 -4.75
C VAL A 47 -6.97 1.20 -6.01
N MET A 48 -7.80 1.85 -6.83
CA MET A 48 -8.31 1.29 -8.07
C MET A 48 -7.21 1.17 -9.11
N ASP A 49 -6.35 2.18 -9.24
CA ASP A 49 -5.17 2.16 -10.11
C ASP A 49 -4.21 1.03 -9.70
N ALA A 50 -3.92 0.93 -8.41
CA ALA A 50 -3.06 -0.12 -7.86
C ALA A 50 -3.65 -1.52 -8.08
N TRP A 51 -4.95 -1.69 -7.84
CA TRP A 51 -5.64 -2.96 -8.05
C TRP A 51 -5.64 -3.37 -9.53
N TRP A 52 -5.95 -2.44 -10.43
CA TRP A 52 -5.89 -2.69 -11.88
C TRP A 52 -4.47 -3.10 -12.31
N LYS A 53 -3.45 -2.38 -11.83
CA LYS A 53 -2.05 -2.67 -12.13
C LYS A 53 -1.63 -4.06 -11.63
N LEU A 54 -2.06 -4.48 -10.44
CA LEU A 54 -1.75 -5.81 -9.88
C LEU A 54 -2.47 -6.94 -10.65
N THR A 55 -3.73 -6.73 -11.01
CA THR A 55 -4.52 -7.73 -11.75
C THR A 55 -4.03 -7.89 -13.19
N ALA A 56 -3.72 -6.79 -13.89
CA ALA A 56 -3.07 -6.81 -15.22
C ALA A 56 -1.73 -7.55 -15.19
N LYS A 57 -1.06 -7.54 -14.04
CA LYS A 57 0.19 -8.21 -13.74
C LYS A 57 0.04 -9.69 -13.31
N GLY A 58 -1.18 -10.24 -13.33
CA GLY A 58 -1.47 -11.65 -13.07
C GLY A 58 -1.62 -12.02 -11.60
N MET A 59 -1.76 -11.05 -10.69
CA MET A 59 -2.10 -11.32 -9.29
C MET A 59 -3.57 -11.74 -9.19
N LYS A 60 -3.82 -12.94 -8.66
CA LYS A 60 -5.16 -13.54 -8.59
C LYS A 60 -5.85 -13.31 -7.25
N LYS A 61 -5.06 -13.11 -6.19
CA LYS A 61 -5.53 -12.66 -4.87
C LYS A 61 -4.95 -11.27 -4.64
N VAL A 62 -5.80 -10.30 -4.33
CA VAL A 62 -5.35 -8.94 -3.98
C VAL A 62 -5.92 -8.53 -2.62
N VAL A 63 -5.03 -8.13 -1.72
CA VAL A 63 -5.37 -7.66 -0.37
C VAL A 63 -4.89 -6.22 -0.20
N CYS A 64 -5.75 -5.35 0.30
CA CYS A 64 -5.39 -4.00 0.71
C CYS A 64 -5.12 -4.01 2.22
N GLN A 65 -3.90 -3.69 2.62
CA GLN A 65 -3.51 -3.55 4.03
C GLN A 65 -3.42 -2.07 4.39
N PHE A 66 -3.92 -1.71 5.57
CA PHE A 66 -3.89 -0.33 6.04
C PHE A 66 -2.62 -0.09 6.86
N ALA A 67 -1.90 0.96 6.51
CA ALA A 67 -0.77 1.48 7.25
C ALA A 67 -1.03 2.91 7.73
N GLU A 68 -0.36 3.29 8.81
CA GLU A 68 -0.35 4.65 9.34
C GLU A 68 1.10 5.14 9.46
N VAL A 69 1.27 6.45 9.28
CA VAL A 69 2.53 7.12 9.61
C VAL A 69 2.58 7.32 11.12
N THR A 70 3.62 6.81 11.75
CA THR A 70 3.89 6.99 13.18
C THR A 70 4.64 8.31 13.43
N ASP A 71 4.64 8.78 14.66
CA ASP A 71 5.35 10.01 15.09
C ASP A 71 6.86 10.00 14.76
N ASN A 72 7.46 8.81 14.59
CA ASN A 72 8.87 8.64 14.23
C ASN A 72 9.09 8.62 12.70
N HIS A 73 8.13 9.07 11.90
CA HIS A 73 8.15 8.92 10.44
C HIS A 73 8.44 7.48 10.01
N GLN A 74 7.73 6.52 10.59
CA GLN A 74 7.78 5.12 10.16
C GLN A 74 6.39 4.66 9.77
N LEU A 75 6.30 3.78 8.77
CA LEU A 75 5.04 3.11 8.45
C LEU A 75 4.83 1.93 9.39
N ARG A 76 3.64 1.87 9.97
CA ARG A 76 3.18 0.73 10.75
C ARG A 76 1.92 0.16 10.13
N LEU A 77 1.90 -1.16 9.89
CA LEU A 77 0.68 -1.87 9.53
C LEU A 77 -0.27 -1.86 10.73
N THR A 78 -1.52 -1.50 10.47
CA THR A 78 -2.57 -1.44 11.49
C THR A 78 -3.16 -2.81 11.84
N GLY A 79 -2.78 -3.86 11.10
CA GLY A 79 -3.38 -5.19 11.15
C GLY A 79 -4.76 -5.29 10.50
N ARG A 80 -5.31 -4.16 10.00
CA ARG A 80 -6.56 -4.16 9.22
C ARG A 80 -6.24 -4.46 7.77
N GLU A 81 -7.04 -5.34 7.18
CA GLU A 81 -6.95 -5.69 5.77
C GLU A 81 -8.34 -5.82 5.13
N LEU A 82 -8.39 -5.55 3.82
CA LEU A 82 -9.56 -5.75 2.98
C LEU A 82 -9.16 -6.59 1.77
N ARG A 83 -9.79 -7.76 1.62
CA ARG A 83 -9.62 -8.58 0.42
C ARG A 83 -10.43 -7.97 -0.73
N LEU A 84 -9.75 -7.54 -1.78
CA LEU A 84 -10.37 -6.90 -2.94
C LEU A 84 -10.86 -7.92 -3.96
N CYS A 85 -10.11 -9.03 -4.14
CA CYS A 85 -10.50 -10.10 -5.05
C CYS A 85 -9.73 -11.40 -4.78
N GLY A 86 -10.12 -12.42 -5.55
CA GLY A 86 -9.60 -13.79 -5.49
C GLY A 86 -10.22 -14.59 -4.39
#